data_AF-G8A2J2-F1
#
_entry.id   AF-G8A2J2-F1
#
_cell.length_a   1.000
_cell.length_b   1.000
_cell.length_c   1.000
_cell.angle_alpha   90.00
_cell.angle_beta   90.00
_cell.angle_gamma   90.00
#
_symmetry.space_group_name_H-M   'P 1'
#
loop_
_entity.id
_entity.type
_entity.pdbx_description
1 polymer ?
#
loop_
_entity_poly.entity_id
_entity_poly.type
_entity_poly.pdbx_seq_one_letter_code
_entity_poly.pdbx_strand_id
1 'polypeptide(L)'
;MSGKWNIGTMIGPYNCTSSSMSQDHRKLKYKIISDNIKTLVHVVASTKSKLIITHVQEFFYYTTTYRKAWLEKNATIESIYRNWEESYNVLPQWLNVMKETMLGTVFDLKTLNSEKGETQFYHLLWAFYPSIHGFKYCKSVIHADGMWLYDKYKGTLFLAVGQDGNNKTILIAFELVEGETKEG
;
A
#
# COMPACT_ATOMS: atom_id res chain seq x y z
N MET A 1 -9.84 -61.29 -0.54
CA MET A 1 -8.40 -61.18 -0.85
C MET A 1 -7.92 -59.81 -0.35
N SER A 2 -7.05 -59.79 0.66
CA SER A 2 -6.63 -58.59 1.38
C SER A 2 -5.55 -57.83 0.61
N GLY A 3 -5.88 -56.66 0.05
CA GLY A 3 -4.89 -55.75 -0.54
C GLY A 3 -4.05 -55.08 0.55
N LYS A 4 -2.84 -55.57 0.77
CA LYS A 4 -1.86 -54.92 1.66
C LYS A 4 -0.85 -54.14 0.82
N TRP A 5 -0.66 -52.88 1.18
CA TRP A 5 0.43 -52.05 0.65
C TRP A 5 1.72 -52.40 1.38
N ASN A 6 2.82 -52.50 0.64
CA ASN A 6 4.16 -52.65 1.19
C ASN A 6 4.99 -51.41 0.88
N ILE A 7 5.66 -50.89 1.91
CA ILE A 7 6.66 -49.82 1.78
C ILE A 7 8.02 -50.51 1.69
N GLY A 8 8.72 -50.29 0.58
CA GLY A 8 10.09 -50.76 0.37
C GLY A 8 11.05 -49.59 0.31
N THR A 9 12.23 -49.74 0.91
CA THR A 9 13.31 -48.76 0.87
C THR A 9 14.25 -49.09 -0.29
N MET A 10 14.43 -48.17 -1.23
CA MET A 10 15.39 -48.35 -2.31
C MET A 10 16.83 -48.18 -1.80
N ILE A 11 17.70 -49.16 -2.08
CA ILE A 11 19.12 -49.15 -1.73
C ILE A 11 19.95 -49.11 -3.02
N GLY A 12 20.62 -47.98 -3.27
CA GLY A 12 21.52 -47.74 -4.40
C GLY A 12 21.71 -46.24 -4.66
N PRO A 13 22.83 -45.78 -5.26
CA PRO A 13 23.00 -44.38 -5.61
C PRO A 13 22.02 -44.01 -6.71
N TYR A 14 21.05 -43.16 -6.37
CA TYR A 14 20.08 -42.63 -7.31
C TYR A 14 20.43 -41.17 -7.60
N ASN A 15 20.62 -40.83 -8.87
CA ASN A 15 20.48 -39.44 -9.32
C ASN A 15 19.00 -39.17 -9.56
N CYS A 16 18.22 -39.03 -8.47
CA CYS A 16 16.88 -38.45 -8.57
C CYS A 16 17.01 -36.93 -8.64
N THR A 17 17.69 -36.44 -9.67
CA THR A 17 17.50 -35.07 -10.13
C THR A 17 16.19 -35.08 -10.91
N SER A 18 15.12 -34.53 -10.33
CA SER A 18 13.90 -34.30 -11.09
C SER A 18 14.27 -33.46 -12.32
N SER A 19 14.10 -34.01 -13.52
CA SER A 19 14.49 -33.38 -14.79
C SER A 19 13.72 -32.10 -15.12
N SER A 20 12.79 -31.70 -14.25
CA SER A 20 12.17 -30.40 -14.24
C SER A 20 11.56 -30.20 -12.85
N MET A 21 12.25 -29.46 -11.96
CA MET A 21 11.57 -28.90 -10.79
C MET A 21 10.36 -28.12 -11.31
N SER A 22 9.16 -28.53 -10.90
CA SER A 22 7.95 -27.80 -11.21
C SER A 22 8.13 -26.36 -10.76
N GLN A 23 8.11 -25.43 -11.73
CA GLN A 23 8.04 -24.00 -11.48
C GLN A 23 6.65 -23.61 -10.92
N ASP A 24 5.86 -24.56 -10.41
CA ASP A 24 4.72 -24.31 -9.52
C ASP A 24 4.74 -25.27 -8.33
N HIS A 25 5.06 -24.77 -7.13
CA HIS A 25 5.05 -25.57 -5.91
C HIS A 25 3.78 -25.25 -5.09
N ARG A 26 2.82 -26.19 -5.08
CA ARG A 26 1.50 -26.04 -4.44
C ARG A 26 1.55 -25.67 -2.94
N LYS A 27 2.69 -25.88 -2.27
CA LYS A 27 2.87 -25.54 -0.84
C LYS A 27 3.63 -24.23 -0.60
N LEU A 28 4.22 -23.60 -1.64
CA LEU A 28 4.84 -22.28 -1.52
C LEU A 28 3.73 -21.22 -1.56
N LYS A 29 3.08 -21.03 -0.41
CA LYS A 29 1.99 -20.07 -0.28
C LYS A 29 2.55 -18.66 -0.14
N TYR A 30 1.85 -17.69 -0.71
CA TYR A 30 2.17 -16.26 -0.67
C TYR A 30 2.53 -15.72 0.73
N LYS A 31 1.98 -16.30 1.81
CA LYS A 31 2.30 -15.92 3.20
C LYS A 31 3.78 -16.11 3.56
N ILE A 32 4.37 -17.25 3.19
CA ILE A 32 5.78 -17.58 3.49
C ILE A 32 6.73 -16.64 2.73
N ILE A 33 6.39 -16.33 1.48
CA ILE A 33 7.14 -15.38 0.67
C ILE A 33 6.99 -13.96 1.22
N SER A 34 5.76 -13.56 1.57
CA SER A 34 5.46 -12.26 2.17
C SER A 34 6.30 -12.00 3.42
N ASP A 35 6.38 -12.96 4.35
CA ASP A 35 7.17 -12.82 5.56
C ASP A 35 8.67 -12.62 5.31
N ASN A 36 9.23 -13.21 4.25
CA ASN A 36 10.64 -13.05 3.88
C ASN A 36 10.91 -11.74 3.12
N ILE A 37 9.95 -11.26 2.33
CA ILE A 37 10.08 -10.00 1.58
C ILE A 37 9.67 -8.80 2.44
N LYS A 38 9.09 -8.99 3.63
CA LYS A 38 8.72 -7.90 4.55
C LYS A 38 9.87 -6.91 4.74
N THR A 39 11.09 -7.38 4.96
CA THR A 39 12.28 -6.51 5.12
C THR A 39 12.61 -5.72 3.84
N LEU A 40 12.43 -6.30 2.65
CA LEU A 40 12.62 -5.62 1.37
C LEU A 40 11.53 -4.59 1.09
N VAL A 41 10.26 -4.92 1.34
CA VAL A 41 9.12 -4.01 1.14
C VAL A 41 9.14 -2.89 2.16
N HIS A 42 9.52 -3.18 3.40
CA HIS A 42 9.64 -2.19 4.48
C HIS A 42 10.68 -1.11 4.16
N VAL A 43 11.72 -1.42 3.37
CA VAL A 43 12.74 -0.44 2.98
C VAL A 43 12.24 0.45 1.85
N VAL A 44 11.39 -0.03 0.93
CA VAL A 44 10.80 0.79 -0.15
C VAL A 44 9.44 0.23 -0.60
N ALA A 45 8.33 0.91 -0.30
CA ALA A 45 6.99 0.58 -0.83
C ALA A 45 6.94 0.56 -2.39
N SER A 46 7.86 1.28 -3.04
CA SER A 46 8.12 1.29 -4.48
C SER A 46 8.94 0.10 -5.03
N THR A 47 9.18 -0.95 -4.24
CA THR A 47 9.89 -2.15 -4.72
C THR A 47 9.19 -2.73 -5.95
N LYS A 48 9.92 -2.82 -7.08
CA LYS A 48 9.38 -3.33 -8.34
C LYS A 48 9.13 -4.83 -8.22
N SER A 49 8.02 -5.34 -8.77
CA SER A 49 7.72 -6.78 -8.77
C SER A 49 8.82 -7.63 -9.40
N LYS A 50 9.62 -7.06 -10.33
CA LYS A 50 10.81 -7.72 -10.89
C LYS A 50 11.86 -8.04 -9.82
N LEU A 51 12.11 -7.14 -8.87
CA LEU A 51 13.05 -7.39 -7.77
C LEU A 51 12.55 -8.50 -6.85
N ILE A 52 11.23 -8.56 -6.63
CA ILE A 52 10.60 -9.65 -5.88
C ILE A 52 10.81 -10.98 -6.59
N ILE A 53 10.63 -11.04 -7.92
CA ILE A 53 10.87 -12.27 -8.69
C ILE A 53 12.34 -12.70 -8.58
N THR A 54 13.29 -11.77 -8.77
CA THR A 54 14.73 -12.07 -8.62
C THR A 54 15.05 -12.59 -7.22
N HIS A 55 14.54 -11.92 -6.19
CA HIS A 55 14.78 -12.33 -4.81
C HIS A 55 14.18 -13.71 -4.49
N VAL A 56 12.95 -13.99 -4.95
CA VAL A 56 12.34 -15.31 -4.76
C VAL A 56 13.12 -16.40 -5.50
N GLN A 57 13.65 -16.09 -6.68
CA GLN A 57 14.48 -17.02 -7.43
C GLN A 57 15.83 -17.28 -6.74
N GLU A 58 16.46 -16.28 -6.14
CA GLU A 58 17.73 -16.42 -5.41
C GLU A 58 17.57 -17.21 -4.10
N PHE A 59 16.52 -16.92 -3.32
CA PHE A 59 16.33 -17.51 -1.99
C PHE A 59 15.60 -18.85 -1.99
N PHE A 60 14.63 -19.03 -2.88
CA PHE A 60 13.79 -20.23 -2.92
C PHE A 60 14.06 -21.11 -4.14
N TYR A 61 15.01 -20.73 -5.01
CA TYR A 61 15.34 -21.43 -6.26
C TYR A 61 14.11 -21.66 -7.16
N TYR A 62 13.16 -20.74 -7.11
CA TYR A 62 11.85 -20.86 -7.75
C TYR A 62 11.52 -19.63 -8.60
N THR A 63 11.03 -19.85 -9.83
CA THR A 63 10.63 -18.77 -10.72
C THR A 63 9.16 -18.41 -10.52
N THR A 64 8.91 -17.33 -9.78
CA THR A 64 7.58 -16.76 -9.58
C THR A 64 7.11 -15.96 -10.79
N THR A 65 5.84 -16.11 -11.18
CA THR A 65 5.25 -15.28 -12.25
C THR A 65 5.03 -13.85 -11.77
N TYR A 66 5.02 -12.88 -12.71
CA TYR A 66 4.77 -11.47 -12.39
C TYR A 66 3.50 -11.26 -11.56
N ARG A 67 2.40 -11.96 -11.91
CA ARG A 67 1.13 -11.86 -11.18
C ARG A 67 1.24 -12.34 -9.73
N LYS A 68 1.93 -13.45 -9.47
CA LYS A 68 2.15 -13.96 -8.11
C LYS A 68 3.01 -13.01 -7.30
N ALA A 69 4.10 -12.49 -7.88
CA ALA A 69 4.96 -11.50 -7.24
C ALA A 69 4.21 -10.19 -6.92
N TRP A 70 3.29 -9.75 -7.78
CA TRP A 70 2.43 -8.59 -7.52
C TRP A 70 1.44 -8.85 -6.38
N LEU A 71 0.80 -10.03 -6.35
CA LEU A 71 -0.09 -10.40 -5.25
C LEU A 71 0.65 -10.51 -3.92
N GLU A 72 1.84 -11.10 -3.91
CA GLU A 72 2.71 -11.20 -2.74
C GLU A 72 3.16 -9.83 -2.24
N LYS A 73 3.54 -8.93 -3.16
CA LYS A 73 3.85 -7.53 -2.83
C LYS A 73 2.68 -6.87 -2.11
N ASN A 74 1.48 -6.94 -2.68
CA ASN A 74 0.31 -6.27 -2.12
C ASN A 74 -0.12 -6.89 -0.78
N ALA A 75 -0.08 -8.21 -0.64
CA ALA A 75 -0.35 -8.88 0.63
C ALA A 75 0.67 -8.48 1.72
N THR A 76 1.93 -8.24 1.33
CA THR A 76 2.97 -7.76 2.25
C THR A 76 2.74 -6.32 2.66
N ILE A 77 2.38 -5.44 1.71
CA ILE A 77 2.01 -4.05 1.98
C ILE A 77 0.82 -4.00 2.94
N GLU A 78 -0.23 -4.78 2.66
CA GLU A 78 -1.42 -4.90 3.52
C GLU A 78 -1.05 -5.43 4.91
N SER A 79 -0.11 -6.37 5.02
CA SER A 79 0.37 -6.86 6.31
C SER A 79 1.17 -5.81 7.10
N ILE A 80 1.81 -4.83 6.44
CA ILE A 80 2.64 -3.80 7.10
C ILE A 80 1.80 -2.57 7.44
N TYR A 81 1.06 -2.06 6.46
CA TYR A 81 0.33 -0.79 6.54
C TYR A 81 -1.15 -0.96 6.84
N ARG A 82 -1.62 -2.21 6.99
CA ARG A 82 -3.04 -2.60 7.08
C ARG A 82 -3.77 -2.49 5.75
N ASN A 83 -4.99 -3.00 5.72
CA ASN A 83 -5.86 -2.86 4.56
C ASN A 83 -6.40 -1.42 4.45
N TRP A 84 -7.00 -1.14 3.30
CA TRP A 84 -7.53 0.19 2.99
C TRP A 84 -8.66 0.58 3.95
N GLU A 85 -9.58 -0.33 4.25
CA GLU A 85 -10.72 -0.09 5.15
C GLU A 85 -10.27 0.33 6.56
N GLU A 86 -9.30 -0.39 7.12
CA GLU A 86 -8.69 -0.05 8.40
C GLU A 86 -7.99 1.31 8.36
N SER A 87 -7.35 1.66 7.25
CA SER A 87 -6.67 2.95 7.10
C SER A 87 -7.66 4.12 7.13
N TYR A 88 -8.78 4.02 6.40
CA TYR A 88 -9.85 5.02 6.43
C TYR A 88 -10.55 5.08 7.79
N ASN A 89 -10.72 3.95 8.49
CA ASN A 89 -11.34 3.90 9.82
C ASN A 89 -10.46 4.55 10.91
N VAL A 90 -9.13 4.51 10.76
CA VAL A 90 -8.19 5.14 11.71
C VAL A 90 -8.04 6.65 11.45
N LEU A 91 -8.38 7.11 10.24
CA LEU A 91 -8.20 8.50 9.80
C LEU A 91 -8.78 9.55 10.77
N PRO A 92 -10.01 9.42 11.32
CA PRO A 92 -10.54 10.41 12.28
C PRO A 92 -9.72 10.50 13.55
N GLN A 93 -9.24 9.36 14.08
CA GLN A 93 -8.39 9.33 15.26
C GLN A 93 -7.04 9.99 14.98
N TRP A 94 -6.45 9.71 13.83
CA TRP A 94 -5.19 10.33 13.40
C TRP A 94 -5.33 11.85 13.26
N LEU A 95 -6.42 12.35 12.67
CA LEU A 95 -6.70 13.78 12.53
C LEU A 95 -6.84 14.48 13.90
N ASN A 96 -7.49 13.83 14.87
CA ASN A 96 -7.61 14.35 16.23
C ASN A 96 -6.25 14.45 16.91
N VAL A 97 -5.43 13.38 16.86
CA VAL A 97 -4.08 13.39 17.43
C VAL A 97 -3.21 14.45 16.76
N MET A 98 -3.31 14.61 15.45
CA MET A 98 -2.59 15.64 14.69
C MET A 98 -2.95 17.05 15.16
N LYS A 99 -4.24 17.32 15.39
CA LYS A 99 -4.73 18.61 15.89
C LYS A 99 -4.27 18.90 17.31
N GLU A 100 -4.22 17.89 18.18
CA GLU A 100 -3.72 18.01 19.55
C GLU A 100 -2.21 18.23 19.61
N THR A 101 -1.46 17.51 18.76
CA THR A 101 0.01 17.60 18.72
C THR A 101 0.49 18.93 18.16
N MET A 102 -0.24 19.49 17.19
CA MET A 102 0.12 20.74 16.53
C MET A 102 -1.07 21.70 16.51
N LEU A 103 -1.25 22.38 17.65
CA LEU A 103 -2.28 23.39 17.88
C LEU A 103 -2.29 24.42 16.75
N GLY A 104 -3.47 24.66 16.17
CA GLY A 104 -3.68 25.53 15.02
C GLY A 104 -3.70 24.81 13.67
N THR A 105 -3.42 23.50 13.64
CA THR A 105 -3.72 22.65 12.48
C THR A 105 -5.24 22.53 12.33
N VAL A 106 -5.73 22.68 11.11
CA VAL A 106 -7.16 22.58 10.79
C VAL A 106 -7.40 21.40 9.86
N PHE A 107 -8.54 20.75 10.02
CA PHE A 107 -9.02 19.75 9.08
C PHE A 107 -10.55 19.83 9.00
N ASP A 108 -11.09 19.41 7.86
CA ASP A 108 -12.51 19.22 7.60
C ASP A 108 -12.68 17.81 7.02
N LEU A 109 -13.30 16.92 7.79
CA LEU A 109 -13.59 15.54 7.40
C LEU A 109 -15.09 15.42 7.16
N LYS A 110 -15.48 15.08 5.93
CA LYS A 110 -16.86 14.78 5.55
C LYS A 110 -17.03 13.30 5.33
N THR A 111 -18.12 12.79 5.89
CA THR A 111 -18.56 11.42 5.73
C THR A 111 -20.00 11.38 5.24
N LEU A 112 -20.35 10.35 4.48
CA LEU A 112 -21.70 10.07 4.04
C LEU A 112 -22.23 8.85 4.78
N ASN A 113 -23.54 8.84 5.04
CA ASN A 113 -24.20 7.63 5.53
C ASN A 113 -24.61 6.79 4.32
N SER A 114 -24.11 5.57 4.24
CA SER A 114 -24.56 4.60 3.26
C SER A 114 -26.03 4.21 3.51
N GLU A 115 -26.71 3.70 2.49
CA GLU A 115 -28.06 3.12 2.61
C GLU A 115 -28.13 2.01 3.68
N LYS A 116 -26.99 1.36 3.97
CA LYS A 116 -26.84 0.33 5.01
C LYS A 116 -26.60 0.88 6.42
N GLY A 117 -26.57 2.20 6.59
CA GLY A 117 -26.26 2.87 7.86
C GLY A 117 -24.77 2.92 8.20
N GLU A 118 -23.89 2.55 7.26
CA GLU A 118 -22.43 2.62 7.45
C GLU A 118 -21.91 4.01 7.11
N THR A 119 -21.04 4.56 7.96
CA THR A 119 -20.36 5.83 7.70
C THR A 119 -19.23 5.61 6.69
N GLN A 120 -19.34 6.23 5.52
CA GLN A 120 -18.37 6.16 4.44
C GLN A 120 -17.58 7.46 4.35
N PHE A 121 -16.27 7.34 4.10
CA PHE A 121 -15.43 8.48 3.78
C PHE A 121 -15.93 9.15 2.49
N TYR A 122 -15.95 10.48 2.46
CA TYR A 122 -16.31 11.23 1.25
C TYR A 122 -15.21 12.22 0.87
N HIS A 123 -14.77 13.01 1.84
CA HIS A 123 -13.84 14.10 1.58
C HIS A 123 -13.06 14.46 2.85
N LEU A 124 -11.78 14.75 2.70
CA LEU A 124 -10.95 15.27 3.79
C LEU A 124 -10.06 16.39 3.27
N LEU A 125 -10.14 17.54 3.91
CA LEU A 125 -9.21 18.64 3.69
C LEU A 125 -8.44 18.93 4.98
N TRP A 126 -7.13 19.18 4.91
CA TRP A 126 -6.37 19.61 6.08
C TRP A 126 -5.22 20.55 5.72
N ALA A 127 -4.86 21.40 6.68
CA ALA A 127 -3.73 22.30 6.59
C ALA A 127 -3.01 22.39 7.94
N PHE A 128 -1.69 22.22 7.91
CA PHE A 128 -0.85 22.26 9.09
C PHE A 128 -0.67 23.70 9.59
N TYR A 129 -0.55 23.90 10.92
CA TYR A 129 -0.33 25.23 11.48
C TYR A 129 0.85 26.00 10.85
N PRO A 130 2.05 25.41 10.66
CA PRO A 130 3.15 26.08 9.98
C PRO A 130 2.82 26.47 8.54
N SER A 131 2.03 25.67 7.82
CA SER A 131 1.60 25.95 6.46
C SER A 131 0.66 27.17 6.42
N ILE A 132 -0.34 27.21 7.31
CA ILE A 132 -1.26 28.34 7.44
C ILE A 132 -0.50 29.62 7.79
N HIS A 133 0.41 29.54 8.76
CA HIS A 133 1.20 30.69 9.19
C HIS A 133 2.24 31.12 8.14
N GLY A 134 2.80 30.17 7.39
CA GLY A 134 3.77 30.41 6.32
C GLY A 134 3.13 31.05 5.09
N PHE A 135 1.86 30.72 4.81
CA PHE A 135 1.14 31.18 3.62
C PHE A 135 1.10 32.70 3.47
N LYS A 136 1.05 33.47 4.58
CA LYS A 136 1.07 34.94 4.55
C LYS A 136 2.36 35.54 3.97
N TYR A 137 3.42 34.74 3.86
CA TYR A 137 4.70 35.14 3.26
C TYR A 137 4.89 34.58 1.84
N CYS A 138 3.91 33.82 1.34
CA CYS A 138 3.88 33.36 -0.04
C CYS A 138 3.49 34.51 -0.98
N LYS A 139 3.96 34.41 -2.21
CA LYS A 139 3.42 35.17 -3.34
C LYS A 139 1.93 34.85 -3.50
N SER A 140 1.18 35.78 -4.09
CA SER A 140 -0.26 35.62 -4.40
C SER A 140 -0.52 34.66 -5.58
N VAL A 141 0.17 33.52 -5.59
CA VAL A 141 0.03 32.45 -6.58
C VAL A 141 0.04 31.11 -5.85
N ILE A 142 -0.97 30.29 -6.12
CA ILE A 142 -1.10 28.94 -5.58
C ILE A 142 -1.12 27.98 -6.78
N HIS A 143 -0.32 26.91 -6.69
CA HIS A 143 -0.38 25.80 -7.62
C HIS A 143 -1.07 24.63 -6.92
N ALA A 144 -1.97 23.95 -7.62
CA ALA A 144 -2.60 22.74 -7.13
C ALA A 144 -2.29 21.61 -8.10
N ASP A 145 -1.90 20.46 -7.57
CA ASP A 145 -1.70 19.24 -8.37
C ASP A 145 -2.34 18.04 -7.67
N GLY A 146 -2.85 17.10 -8.46
CA GLY A 146 -3.57 15.93 -7.99
C GLY A 146 -2.84 14.64 -8.35
N MET A 147 -2.64 13.77 -7.37
CA MET A 147 -2.11 12.43 -7.59
C MET A 147 -3.16 11.37 -7.29
N TRP A 148 -3.31 10.41 -8.20
CA TRP A 148 -4.18 9.26 -7.97
C TRP A 148 -3.58 8.34 -6.92
N LEU A 149 -4.41 7.92 -5.97
CA LEU A 149 -4.10 6.85 -5.05
C LEU A 149 -4.39 5.52 -5.74
N TYR A 150 -3.44 4.59 -5.61
CA TYR A 150 -3.59 3.22 -6.09
C TYR A 150 -4.42 2.36 -5.11
N ASP A 151 -5.30 2.98 -4.35
CA ASP A 151 -6.13 2.29 -3.36
C ASP A 151 -7.35 1.64 -4.02
N LYS A 152 -8.05 0.80 -3.25
CA LYS A 152 -9.29 0.14 -3.69
C LYS A 152 -10.38 1.15 -4.07
N TYR A 153 -10.31 2.36 -3.49
CA TYR A 153 -11.33 3.41 -3.59
C TYR A 153 -11.02 4.46 -4.68
N LYS A 154 -9.91 4.30 -5.39
CA LYS A 154 -9.44 5.18 -6.47
C LYS A 154 -9.36 6.65 -6.05
N GLY A 155 -9.07 6.93 -4.78
CA GLY A 155 -9.03 8.30 -4.25
C GLY A 155 -8.05 9.20 -5.01
N THR A 156 -8.28 10.51 -4.98
CA THR A 156 -7.34 11.51 -5.49
C THR A 156 -6.86 12.38 -4.33
N LEU A 157 -5.53 12.49 -4.19
CA LEU A 157 -4.89 13.40 -3.25
C LEU A 157 -4.45 14.66 -3.99
N PHE A 158 -5.09 15.79 -3.72
CA PHE A 158 -4.66 17.10 -4.16
C PHE A 158 -3.71 17.74 -3.14
N LEU A 159 -2.74 18.47 -3.69
CA LEU A 159 -1.72 19.21 -2.96
C LEU A 159 -1.77 20.66 -3.41
N ALA A 160 -2.07 21.57 -2.49
CA ALA A 160 -1.95 23.00 -2.72
C ALA A 160 -0.57 23.47 -2.25
N VAL A 161 0.19 24.11 -3.15
CA VAL A 161 1.52 24.65 -2.88
C VAL A 161 1.61 26.13 -3.22
N GLY A 162 2.25 26.88 -2.33
CA GLY A 162 2.63 28.29 -2.54
C GLY A 162 4.12 28.42 -2.80
N GLN A 163 4.54 29.60 -3.21
CA GLN A 163 5.96 29.95 -3.30
C GLN A 163 6.25 31.17 -2.43
N ASP A 164 7.33 31.13 -1.66
CA ASP A 164 7.79 32.30 -0.91
C ASP A 164 8.43 33.37 -1.83
N GLY A 165 8.81 34.51 -1.25
CA GLY A 165 9.51 35.58 -1.97
C GLY A 165 10.83 35.14 -2.63
N ASN A 166 11.42 34.01 -2.19
CA ASN A 166 12.66 33.44 -2.68
C ASN A 166 12.45 32.21 -3.59
N ASN A 167 11.25 32.04 -4.15
CA ASN A 167 10.88 30.93 -5.04
C ASN A 167 10.98 29.53 -4.40
N LYS A 168 10.97 29.42 -3.07
CA LYS A 168 10.89 28.12 -2.39
C LYS A 168 9.43 27.69 -2.27
N THR A 169 9.17 26.44 -2.60
CA THR A 169 7.84 25.84 -2.50
C THR A 169 7.49 25.54 -1.06
N ILE A 170 6.27 25.91 -0.65
CA ILE A 170 5.69 25.62 0.66
C ILE A 170 4.38 24.87 0.44
N LEU A 171 4.20 23.74 1.13
CA LEU A 171 2.92 23.02 1.16
C LEU A 171 1.91 23.81 1.99
N ILE A 172 0.76 24.14 1.40
CA ILE A 172 -0.29 24.95 2.04
C ILE A 172 -1.35 24.04 2.65
N ALA A 173 -1.92 23.16 1.84
CA ALA A 173 -3.04 22.31 2.22
C ALA A 173 -3.05 21.01 1.40
N PHE A 174 -3.77 20.04 1.91
CA PHE A 174 -3.99 18.74 1.31
C PHE A 174 -5.49 18.49 1.23
N GLU A 175 -5.89 17.77 0.21
CA GLU A 175 -7.28 17.40 0.01
C GLU A 175 -7.34 15.98 -0.53
N LEU A 176 -8.04 15.11 0.18
CA LEU A 176 -8.31 13.74 -0.21
C LEU A 176 -9.78 13.65 -0.62
N VAL A 177 -10.01 13.31 -1.88
CA VAL A 177 -11.34 13.15 -2.47
C VAL A 177 -11.51 11.70 -2.89
N GLU A 178 -12.71 11.16 -2.73
CA GLU A 178 -13.05 9.88 -3.37
C GLU A 178 -12.87 9.99 -4.90
N GLY A 179 -12.35 8.93 -5.52
CA GLY A 179 -12.18 8.91 -6.97
C GLY A 179 -13.52 9.01 -7.67
N GLU A 180 -13.60 9.76 -8.77
CA GLU A 180 -14.81 9.85 -9.58
C GLU A 180 -15.38 8.45 -9.88
N THR A 181 -16.42 8.06 -9.15
CA THR A 181 -17.30 6.99 -9.55
C THR A 181 -18.03 7.52 -10.78
N LYS A 182 -17.69 6.96 -11.95
CA LYS A 182 -18.40 7.23 -13.20
C LYS A 182 -19.88 6.89 -13.02
N GLU A 183 -20.68 7.88 -12.67
CA GLU A 183 -22.08 7.95 -13.04
C GLU A 183 -22.20 8.94 -14.19
N GLY A 184 -22.17 8.39 -15.40
CA GLY A 184 -22.47 9.03 -16.66
C GLY A 184 -23.03 7.98 -17.61
#